data_AF-A0A7X2ZA28-F1
#
_entry.id   AF-A0A7X2ZA28-F1
#
_cell.length_a   1.000
_cell.length_b   1.000
_cell.length_c   1.000
_cell.angle_alpha   90.00
_cell.angle_beta   90.00
_cell.angle_gamma   90.00
#
_symmetry.space_group_name_H-M   'P 1'
#
loop_
_entity.id
_entity.type
_entity.pdbx_description
1 polymer ?
#
loop_
_entity_poly.entity_id
_entity_poly.type
_entity_poly.pdbx_seq_one_letter_code
_entity_poly.pdbx_strand_id
1 'polypeptide(L)'
;MKKVCIVFVEYRIEKEYRTSYLTWAAVLKQQFEQMDVYEGAEQPGLFVEIWNGLSDEAYAAMKAARTGTITPGLPDETEEGRLWRRIDPWIAGGRGKVHIWKFTRITP
;
A
#
# COMPACT_ATOMS: atom_id res chain seq x y z
N MET A 1 -3.99 21.96 -13.43
CA MET A 1 -3.65 21.37 -12.12
C MET A 1 -3.81 19.86 -12.20
N LYS A 2 -2.82 19.07 -11.80
CA LYS A 2 -3.00 17.62 -11.66
C LYS A 2 -4.03 17.37 -10.55
N LYS A 3 -5.02 16.51 -10.79
CA LYS A 3 -5.94 16.09 -9.73
C LYS A 3 -5.13 15.28 -8.71
N VAL A 4 -5.28 15.64 -7.45
CA VAL A 4 -4.69 14.91 -6.33
C VAL A 4 -5.78 14.07 -5.67
N CYS A 5 -5.44 12.85 -5.28
CA CYS A 5 -6.35 11.92 -4.63
C CYS A 5 -5.81 11.45 -3.27
N ILE A 6 -6.70 10.86 -2.49
CA ILE A 6 -6.36 10.10 -1.29
C ILE A 6 -6.55 8.62 -1.63
N VAL A 7 -5.64 7.75 -1.19
CA VAL A 7 -5.71 6.31 -1.46
C VAL A 7 -5.64 5.54 -0.15
N PHE A 8 -6.58 4.62 0.05
CA PHE A 8 -6.59 3.71 1.20
C PHE A 8 -6.18 2.33 0.72
N VAL A 9 -5.29 1.69 1.48
CA VAL A 9 -4.83 0.32 1.21
C VAL A 9 -5.03 -0.51 2.46
N GLU A 10 -5.80 -1.59 2.37
CA GLU A 10 -6.08 -2.49 3.48
C GLU A 10 -5.55 -3.89 3.19
N TYR A 11 -4.94 -4.51 4.19
CA TYR A 11 -4.53 -5.91 4.18
C TYR A 11 -4.36 -6.44 5.60
N ARG A 12 -4.38 -7.77 5.72
CA ARG A 12 -4.09 -8.46 6.97
C ARG A 12 -2.70 -9.07 6.94
N ILE A 13 -1.91 -8.85 7.97
CA ILE A 13 -0.60 -9.48 8.16
C ILE A 13 -0.76 -10.67 9.12
N GLU A 14 -0.16 -11.81 8.76
CA GLU A 14 -0.13 -12.99 9.63
C GLU A 14 0.63 -12.70 10.91
N LYS A 15 0.12 -13.22 12.03
CA LYS A 15 0.60 -12.91 13.38
C LYS A 15 2.11 -13.11 13.54
N GLU A 16 2.66 -14.15 12.92
CA GLU A 16 4.10 -14.50 12.96
C GLU A 16 5.00 -13.45 12.30
N TYR A 17 4.49 -12.66 11.36
CA TYR A 17 5.27 -11.63 10.66
C TYR A 17 5.05 -10.22 11.21
N ARG A 18 4.19 -10.03 12.22
CA ARG A 18 3.83 -8.68 12.72
C ARG A 18 5.05 -7.83 13.08
N THR A 19 6.02 -8.38 13.80
CA THR A 19 7.23 -7.63 14.19
C THR A 19 8.05 -7.21 12.97
N SER A 20 8.30 -8.14 12.04
CA SER A 20 9.01 -7.87 10.78
C SER A 20 8.29 -6.81 9.94
N TYR A 21 6.96 -6.89 9.90
CA TYR A 21 6.12 -5.90 9.23
C TYR A 21 6.25 -4.51 9.85
N LEU A 22 6.17 -4.39 11.18
CA LEU A 22 6.29 -3.09 11.85
C LEU A 22 7.67 -2.45 11.61
N THR A 23 8.75 -3.23 11.62
CA THR A 23 10.08 -2.74 11.26
C THR A 23 10.12 -2.23 9.82
N TRP A 24 9.51 -2.96 8.89
CA TRP A 24 9.45 -2.54 7.48
C TRP A 24 8.56 -1.30 7.28
N ALA A 25 7.40 -1.22 7.94
CA ALA A 25 6.48 -0.09 7.86
C ALA A 25 7.11 1.20 8.42
N ALA A 26 7.93 1.09 9.47
CA ALA A 26 8.69 2.22 10.00
C ALA A 26 9.67 2.80 8.97
N VAL A 27 10.36 1.94 8.20
CA VAL A 27 11.24 2.38 7.10
C VAL A 27 10.44 3.06 6.01
N LEU A 28 9.29 2.51 5.62
CA LEU A 28 8.42 3.14 4.62
C LEU A 28 7.94 4.51 5.05
N LYS A 29 7.54 4.69 6.32
CA LYS A 29 7.10 6.01 6.80
C LYS A 29 8.21 7.06 6.72
N GLN A 30 9.48 6.66 6.86
CA GLN A 30 10.62 7.55 6.66
C GLN A 30 10.84 7.92 5.18
N GLN A 31 10.52 7.01 4.26
CA GLN A 31 10.67 7.22 2.82
C GLN A 31 9.49 8.01 2.21
N PHE A 32 8.28 7.81 2.74
CA PHE A 32 7.05 8.36 2.20
C PHE A 32 6.31 9.20 3.24
N GLU A 33 6.64 10.49 3.31
CA GLU A 33 6.04 11.44 4.26
C GLU A 33 4.50 11.49 4.13
N GLN A 34 3.99 11.36 2.90
CA GLN A 34 2.58 11.39 2.56
C GLN A 34 1.77 10.13 2.93
N MET A 35 2.44 9.08 3.42
CA MET A 35 1.82 7.83 3.84
C MET A 35 1.69 7.78 5.36
N ASP A 36 0.53 7.43 5.88
CA ASP A 36 0.34 6.99 7.26
C ASP A 36 -0.11 5.53 7.31
N VAL A 37 0.22 4.81 8.37
CA VAL A 37 -0.17 3.39 8.57
C VAL A 37 -0.84 3.24 9.93
N TYR A 38 -2.00 2.58 9.94
CA TYR A 38 -2.81 2.32 11.12
C TYR A 38 -3.03 0.81 11.28
N GLU A 39 -3.12 0.34 12.52
CA GLU A 39 -3.58 -1.00 12.86
C GLU A 39 -5.00 -0.90 13.45
N GLY A 40 -5.89 -1.83 13.08
CA GLY A 40 -7.23 -1.90 13.64
C GLY A 40 -7.21 -2.16 15.16
N ALA A 41 -7.74 -1.22 15.95
CA ALA A 41 -7.76 -1.33 17.42
C ALA A 41 -8.54 -2.57 17.91
N GLU A 42 -9.57 -2.98 17.17
CA GLU A 42 -10.41 -4.14 17.47
C GLU A 42 -10.05 -5.37 16.61
N GLN A 43 -9.13 -5.22 15.65
CA GLN A 43 -8.73 -6.27 14.73
C GLN A 43 -7.20 -6.29 14.55
N PRO A 44 -6.43 -6.80 15.54
CA PRO A 44 -4.98 -6.91 15.44
C PRO A 44 -4.55 -7.61 14.15
N GLY A 45 -3.48 -7.09 13.53
CA GLY A 45 -2.97 -7.56 12.25
C GLY A 45 -3.72 -7.04 11.02
N LEU A 46 -4.85 -6.34 11.16
CA LEU A 46 -5.47 -5.59 10.05
C LEU A 46 -4.81 -4.21 9.95
N PHE A 47 -4.14 -3.94 8.84
CA PHE A 47 -3.44 -2.69 8.60
C PHE A 47 -4.11 -1.88 7.50
N VAL A 48 -4.14 -0.56 7.69
CA VAL A 48 -4.64 0.41 6.71
C VAL A 48 -3.58 1.46 6.46
N GLU A 49 -3.14 1.60 5.21
CA GLU A 49 -2.31 2.71 4.77
C GLU A 49 -3.19 3.82 4.19
N ILE A 50 -2.88 5.07 4.52
CA ILE A 50 -3.51 6.26 3.95
C ILE A 50 -2.44 7.04 3.21
N TRP A 51 -2.63 7.22 1.91
CA TRP A 51 -1.73 7.98 1.05
C TRP A 51 -2.38 9.27 0.59
N ASN A 52 -1.74 10.40 0.87
CA ASN A 52 -2.24 11.72 0.54
C ASN A 52 -1.55 12.31 -0.69
N GLY A 53 -2.28 13.11 -1.48
CA GLY A 53 -1.69 13.96 -2.51
C GLY A 53 -1.21 13.22 -3.77
N LEU A 54 -1.64 11.97 -3.99
CA LEU A 54 -1.19 11.19 -5.15
C LEU A 54 -1.79 11.74 -6.45
N SER A 55 -0.97 11.81 -7.50
CA SER A 55 -1.49 11.99 -8.86
C SER A 55 -2.14 10.71 -9.36
N ASP A 56 -2.92 10.83 -10.44
CA ASP A 56 -3.56 9.69 -11.08
C ASP A 56 -2.54 8.65 -11.58
N GLU A 57 -1.39 9.12 -12.10
CA GLU A 57 -0.30 8.24 -12.55
C GLU A 57 0.36 7.53 -11.36
N ALA A 58 0.63 8.25 -10.26
CA ALA A 58 1.21 7.67 -9.05
C ALA A 58 0.30 6.61 -8.43
N TYR A 59 -1.02 6.86 -8.39
CA TYR A 59 -2.01 5.86 -7.98
C TYR A 59 -2.00 4.62 -8.89
N ALA A 60 -1.96 4.80 -10.21
CA ALA A 60 -1.94 3.68 -11.15
C ALA A 60 -0.69 2.81 -10.94
N ALA A 61 0.49 3.43 -10.78
CA ALA A 61 1.74 2.75 -10.47
C ALA A 61 1.67 1.98 -9.15
N MET A 62 1.19 2.63 -8.08
CA MET A 62 0.99 2.00 -6.77
C MET A 62 0.08 0.78 -6.85
N LYS A 63 -1.07 0.90 -7.54
CA LYS A 63 -2.02 -0.20 -7.67
C LYS A 63 -1.36 -1.38 -8.38
N ALA A 64 -0.69 -1.14 -9.50
CA ALA A 64 0.00 -2.18 -10.26
C ALA A 64 1.09 -2.89 -9.45
N ALA A 65 1.92 -2.13 -8.71
CA ALA A 65 2.99 -2.66 -7.87
C ALA A 65 2.49 -3.56 -6.73
N ARG A 66 1.28 -3.32 -6.22
CA ARG A 66 0.73 -4.03 -5.05
C ARG A 66 -0.21 -5.17 -5.39
N THR A 67 -0.92 -5.09 -6.51
CA THR A 67 -1.81 -6.18 -6.97
C THR A 67 -1.07 -7.18 -7.86
N GLY A 68 0.19 -6.91 -8.22
CA GLY A 68 0.97 -7.74 -9.14
C GLY A 68 0.39 -7.77 -10.56
N THR A 69 -0.37 -6.75 -10.95
CA THR A 69 -0.86 -6.61 -12.32
C THR A 69 0.32 -6.19 -13.19
N ILE A 70 0.88 -7.14 -13.93
CA ILE A 70 2.02 -6.90 -14.82
C ILE A 70 1.52 -6.09 -16.03
N THR A 71 1.83 -4.80 -16.05
CA THR A 71 1.88 -4.02 -17.29
C THR A 71 3.12 -4.47 -18.08
N PRO A 72 3.01 -4.81 -19.38
CA PRO A 72 4.18 -5.03 -20.22
C PRO A 72 5.09 -3.80 -20.15
N GLY A 73 6.29 -3.96 -19.60
CA GLY A 73 7.26 -2.88 -19.43
C GLY A 73 7.36 -2.21 -18.05
N LEU A 74 6.70 -2.72 -16.99
CA LEU A 74 7.02 -2.63 -15.52
C LEU A 74 5.72 -2.76 -14.70
N PRO A 75 5.74 -3.56 -13.60
CA PRO A 75 5.91 -2.99 -12.24
C PRO A 75 6.84 -3.81 -11.32
N ASP A 76 7.19 -5.04 -11.66
CA ASP A 76 7.84 -5.98 -10.74
C ASP A 76 9.36 -5.81 -10.60
N GLU A 77 9.98 -5.08 -11.53
CA GLU A 77 11.41 -4.75 -11.52
C GLU A 77 11.69 -3.30 -11.08
N THR A 78 10.66 -2.51 -10.74
CA THR A 78 10.91 -1.22 -10.08
C THR A 78 11.36 -1.47 -8.64
N GLU A 79 12.08 -0.50 -8.07
CA GLU A 79 12.44 -0.52 -6.66
C GLU A 79 11.20 -0.56 -5.76
N GLU A 80 10.16 0.22 -6.09
CA GLU A 80 8.88 0.20 -5.40
C GLU A 80 8.18 -1.17 -5.50
N GLY A 81 8.15 -1.80 -6.68
CA GLY A 81 7.56 -3.13 -6.85
C GLY A 81 8.24 -4.19 -5.99
N ARG A 82 9.57 -4.19 -5.94
CA ARG A 82 10.36 -5.07 -5.04
C ARG A 82 10.09 -4.78 -3.56
N LEU A 83 9.95 -3.50 -3.21
CA LEU A 83 9.68 -3.07 -1.84
C LEU A 83 8.35 -3.63 -1.31
N TRP A 84 7.29 -3.60 -2.12
CA TRP A 84 5.96 -4.11 -1.75
C TRP A 84 5.88 -5.63 -1.84
N ARG A 85 6.48 -6.26 -2.87
CA ARG A 85 6.52 -7.72 -2.99
C ARG A 85 7.16 -8.40 -1.78
N ARG A 86 8.07 -7.72 -1.08
CA ARG A 86 8.70 -8.22 0.15
C ARG A 86 7.68 -8.70 1.19
N ILE A 87 6.51 -8.04 1.26
CA ILE A 87 5.49 -8.37 2.27
C ILE A 87 4.44 -9.36 1.75
N ASP A 88 4.48 -9.77 0.47
CA ASP A 88 3.54 -10.75 -0.10
C ASP A 88 3.41 -12.02 0.77
N PRO A 89 4.50 -12.64 1.27
CA PRO A 89 4.40 -13.85 2.10
C PRO A 89 3.83 -13.57 3.49
N TRP A 90 3.79 -12.30 3.91
CA TRP A 90 3.30 -11.90 5.23
C TRP A 90 1.81 -11.62 5.23
N ILE A 91 1.21 -11.40 4.05
CA ILE A 91 -0.21 -11.07 3.91
C ILE A 91 -1.05 -12.34 4.02
N ALA A 92 -2.02 -12.34 4.92
CA ALA A 92 -2.96 -13.43 5.09
C ALA A 92 -3.80 -13.63 3.81
N GLY A 93 -3.66 -14.79 3.18
CA GLY A 93 -4.26 -15.09 1.87
C GLY A 93 -3.52 -14.47 0.66
N GLY A 94 -2.32 -13.93 0.89
CA GLY A 94 -1.42 -13.38 -0.13
C GLY A 94 -1.89 -12.07 -0.76
N ARG A 95 -1.13 -11.59 -1.76
CA ARG A 95 -1.35 -10.28 -2.41
C ARG A 95 -2.77 -10.06 -2.97
N GLY A 96 -3.49 -11.13 -3.30
CA GLY A 96 -4.88 -11.07 -3.77
C GLY A 96 -5.88 -10.58 -2.71
N LYS A 97 -5.45 -10.47 -1.44
CA LYS A 97 -6.23 -9.92 -0.33
C LYS A 97 -5.90 -8.46 -0.01
N VAL A 98 -5.07 -7.82 -0.82
CA VAL A 98 -4.84 -6.37 -0.72
C VAL A 98 -5.99 -5.64 -1.38
N HIS A 99 -6.66 -4.78 -0.62
CA HIS A 99 -7.72 -3.92 -1.13
C HIS A 99 -7.19 -2.48 -1.27
N ILE A 100 -7.46 -1.84 -2.41
CA ILE A 100 -6.96 -0.49 -2.73
C ILE A 100 -8.10 0.36 -3.28
N TRP A 101 -8.38 1.48 -2.63
CA TRP A 101 -9.43 2.41 -3.03
C TRP A 101 -8.89 3.82 -3.20
N LYS A 102 -9.27 4.45 -4.32
CA LYS A 102 -8.96 5.86 -4.61
C LYS A 102 -10.17 6.73 -4.28
N PHE A 103 -9.93 7.83 -3.59
CA PHE A 103 -10.93 8.83 -3.22
C PHE A 103 -10.56 10.19 -3.82
N THR A 104 -11.56 10.88 -4.35
CA THR A 104 -11.44 12.28 -4.78
C THR A 104 -12.22 13.17 -3.83
N ARG A 105 -11.64 14.31 -3.45
CA ARG A 105 -12.34 15.31 -2.65
C ARG A 105 -13.58 15.78 -3.41
N ILE A 106 -14.72 15.78 -2.73
CA ILE A 106 -15.93 16.45 -3.23
C ILE A 106 -15.79 17.94 -2.95
N THR A 107 -15.90 18.75 -3.99
CA THR A 107 -16.06 20.20 -3.89
C THR A 107 -17.49 20.53 -4.31
N PRO A 108 -18.25 21.31 -3.51
CA PRO A 108 -19.57 21.80 -3.89
C PRO A 108 -19.56 22.57 -5.20
#